data_AF-A0A6B3MWX6-F1
#
_entry.id   AF-A0A6B3MWX6-F1
#
_cell.length_a   1.000
_cell.length_b   1.000
_cell.length_c   1.000
_cell.angle_alpha   90.00
_cell.angle_beta   90.00
_cell.angle_gamma   90.00
#
_symmetry.space_group_name_H-M   'P 1'
#
loop_
_entity.id
_entity.type
_entity.pdbx_description
1 polymer ?
#
loop_
_entity_poly.entity_id
_entity_poly.type
_entity_poly.pdbx_seq_one_letter_code
_entity_poly.pdbx_strand_id
1 'polypeptide(L)'
;MEYTTHEATKDLGYINQTPQQGIKVHSCIAVSSKGEPLGMLHQQSWTRKQRSGKKKERKKKPIQEKESYRWLQTAKGAEEGLAEKIQLIHVADREADIFELFAQKRSANSELLIRGEYNRRVKEEMGYLLPMIEQGSILGTMTINLERNPKRRARQATLQIRGMRVTLEVPHASPQTSQSPSSGN
;
A
#
# COMPACT_ATOMS: atom_id res chain seq x y z
N MET A 1 -2.46 7.57 16.98
CA MET A 1 -3.15 8.16 18.14
C MET A 1 -2.19 9.10 18.84
N GLU A 2 -2.65 10.28 19.23
CA GLU A 2 -1.83 11.35 19.83
C GLU A 2 -2.20 11.51 21.30
N TYR A 3 -1.18 11.59 22.16
CA TYR A 3 -1.32 11.53 23.62
C TYR A 3 -0.38 12.52 24.32
N THR A 4 0.02 13.61 23.66
CA THR A 4 1.08 14.52 24.15
C THR A 4 0.73 15.14 25.50
N THR A 5 -0.56 15.38 25.75
CA THR A 5 -1.08 15.99 26.98
C THR A 5 -1.41 14.98 28.08
N HIS A 6 -1.24 13.68 27.84
CA HIS A 6 -1.53 12.63 28.82
C HIS A 6 -0.26 12.25 29.60
N GLU A 7 0.07 13.04 30.63
CA GLU A 7 1.34 12.94 31.38
C GLU A 7 1.57 11.56 32.05
N ALA A 8 0.49 10.86 32.40
CA ALA A 8 0.58 9.52 32.97
C ALA A 8 0.95 8.42 31.95
N THR A 9 0.84 8.70 30.65
CA THR A 9 1.07 7.72 29.58
C THR A 9 2.56 7.62 29.25
N LYS A 10 3.15 6.47 29.53
CA LYS A 10 4.56 6.18 29.30
C LYS A 10 4.80 5.51 27.94
N ASP A 11 6.07 5.40 27.55
CA ASP A 11 6.53 4.69 26.34
C ASP A 11 5.99 5.22 25.00
N LEU A 12 5.55 6.48 24.97
CA LEU A 12 5.13 7.17 23.75
C LEU A 12 6.33 7.43 22.82
N GLY A 13 6.04 7.61 21.53
CA GLY A 13 7.04 7.99 20.54
C GLY A 13 6.54 9.03 19.55
N TYR A 14 7.45 9.50 18.70
CA TYR A 14 7.14 10.51 17.69
C TYR A 14 6.10 10.01 16.68
N ILE A 15 5.03 10.76 16.48
CA ILE A 15 3.99 10.40 15.49
C ILE A 15 4.35 10.94 14.10
N ASN A 16 4.99 12.10 14.07
CA ASN A 16 5.36 12.86 12.87
C ASN A 16 6.73 13.53 13.07
N GLN A 17 7.00 14.62 12.34
CA GLN A 17 8.24 15.39 12.46
C GLN A 17 8.15 16.51 13.52
N THR A 18 7.01 16.65 14.19
CA THR A 18 6.80 17.60 15.28
C THR A 18 7.11 16.95 16.64
N PRO A 19 7.10 17.71 17.75
CA PRO A 19 7.29 17.15 19.09
C PRO A 19 6.18 16.21 19.58
N GLN A 20 5.04 16.12 18.88
CA GLN A 20 3.87 15.33 19.30
C GLN A 20 4.22 13.86 19.56
N GLN A 21 3.73 13.36 20.69
CA GLN A 21 3.98 12.01 21.19
C GLN A 21 2.72 11.15 21.13
N GLY A 22 2.88 9.89 20.75
CA GLY A 22 1.77 8.97 20.61
C GLY A 22 2.16 7.58 20.13
N ILE A 23 1.16 6.84 19.71
CA ILE A 23 1.28 5.46 19.23
C ILE A 23 0.79 5.40 17.78
N LYS A 24 1.56 4.76 16.92
CA LYS A 24 1.13 4.44 15.55
C LYS A 24 0.35 3.15 15.56
N VAL A 25 -0.71 3.11 14.75
CA VAL A 25 -1.56 1.94 14.58
C VAL A 25 -1.76 1.73 13.09
N HIS A 26 -1.67 0.47 12.67
CA HIS A 26 -2.01 0.03 11.33
C HIS A 26 -2.96 -1.15 11.45
N SER A 27 -4.16 -1.00 10.88
CA SER A 27 -5.25 -1.96 11.02
C SER A 27 -5.70 -2.45 9.65
N CYS A 28 -6.03 -3.73 9.57
CA CYS A 28 -6.75 -4.35 8.45
C CYS A 28 -8.14 -4.75 8.93
N ILE A 29 -9.15 -4.20 8.28
CA ILE A 29 -10.56 -4.45 8.57
C ILE A 29 -11.14 -5.20 7.38
N ALA A 30 -11.80 -6.33 7.65
CA ALA A 30 -12.55 -7.07 6.65
C ALA A 30 -13.88 -6.37 6.37
N VAL A 31 -14.20 -6.28 5.08
CA VAL A 31 -15.48 -5.76 4.59
C VAL A 31 -15.98 -6.72 3.52
N SER A 32 -17.26 -7.06 3.57
CA SER A 32 -17.89 -7.90 2.54
C SER A 32 -17.95 -7.18 1.19
N SER A 33 -18.17 -7.91 0.10
CA SER A 33 -18.37 -7.30 -1.23
C SER A 33 -19.60 -6.39 -1.30
N LYS A 34 -20.51 -6.48 -0.33
CA LYS A 34 -21.69 -5.60 -0.18
C LYS A 34 -21.40 -4.36 0.67
N GLY A 35 -20.20 -4.23 1.23
CA GLY A 35 -19.81 -3.11 2.08
C GLY A 35 -20.07 -3.32 3.58
N GLU A 36 -20.40 -4.54 4.01
CA GLU A 36 -20.67 -4.82 5.43
C GLU A 36 -19.35 -5.01 6.19
N PRO A 37 -19.13 -4.33 7.32
CA PRO A 37 -17.93 -4.55 8.13
C PRO A 37 -18.01 -5.94 8.79
N LEU A 38 -17.00 -6.78 8.54
CA LEU A 38 -16.93 -8.15 9.07
C LEU A 38 -16.04 -8.27 10.31
N GLY A 39 -15.25 -7.24 10.60
CA GLY A 39 -14.39 -7.17 11.78
C GLY A 39 -12.92 -6.91 11.43
N MET A 40 -12.06 -7.01 12.44
CA MET A 40 -10.63 -6.75 12.30
C MET A 40 -9.86 -8.04 12.03
N LEU A 41 -9.06 -8.07 10.96
CA LEU A 41 -8.22 -9.23 10.61
C LEU A 41 -6.83 -9.12 11.22
N HIS A 42 -6.28 -7.90 11.26
CA HIS A 42 -4.93 -7.69 11.77
C HIS A 42 -4.79 -6.28 12.31
N GLN A 43 -4.05 -6.13 13.41
CA GLN A 43 -3.64 -4.83 13.90
C GLN A 43 -2.24 -4.91 14.49
N GLN A 44 -1.45 -3.90 14.18
CA GLN A 44 -0.15 -3.70 14.79
C GLN A 44 -0.04 -2.26 15.28
N SER A 45 0.67 -2.10 16.40
CA SER A 45 0.97 -0.80 16.98
C SER A 45 2.44 -0.70 17.33
N TRP A 46 3.02 0.49 17.14
CA TRP A 46 4.41 0.75 17.46
C TRP A 46 4.62 2.23 17.82
N THR A 47 5.76 2.51 18.43
CA THR A 47 6.20 3.87 18.76
C THR A 47 7.53 4.15 18.07
N ARG A 48 7.76 5.41 17.70
CA ARG A 48 9.04 5.83 17.11
C ARG A 48 9.90 6.50 18.17
N LYS A 49 11.03 5.88 18.51
CA LYS A 49 12.02 6.50 19.44
C LYS A 49 12.64 7.78 18.86
N GLN A 50 12.74 7.88 17.54
CA GLN A 50 13.34 9.03 16.84
C GLN A 50 12.44 9.49 15.70
N ARG A 51 12.56 10.77 15.34
CA ARG A 51 11.92 11.31 14.12
C ARG A 51 12.48 10.63 12.88
N SER A 52 11.71 10.64 11.79
CA SER A 52 12.15 9.95 10.57
C SER A 52 13.39 10.64 9.98
N GLY A 53 14.44 9.88 9.73
CA GLY A 53 15.68 10.37 9.11
C GLY A 53 15.55 10.77 7.64
N LYS A 54 16.67 11.17 7.03
CA LYS A 54 16.70 11.70 5.66
C LYS A 54 16.19 10.66 4.66
N LYS A 55 15.46 11.12 3.62
CA LYS A 55 14.88 10.24 2.58
C LYS A 55 15.93 9.35 1.90
N LYS A 56 17.12 9.89 1.63
CA LYS A 56 18.22 9.15 0.97
C LYS A 56 18.72 7.97 1.81
N GLU A 57 18.89 8.17 3.12
CA GLU A 57 19.34 7.12 4.05
C GLU A 57 18.29 6.03 4.20
N ARG A 58 17.01 6.40 4.30
CA ARG A 58 15.91 5.43 4.38
C ARG A 58 15.86 4.49 3.18
N LYS A 59 16.19 4.97 1.96
CA LYS A 59 16.20 4.11 0.76
C LYS A 59 17.22 2.97 0.85
N LYS A 60 18.33 3.16 1.56
CA LYS A 60 19.39 2.15 1.71
C LYS A 60 19.05 1.02 2.68
N LYS A 61 18.04 1.23 3.53
CA LYS A 61 17.64 0.21 4.51
C LYS A 61 16.93 -0.96 3.83
N PRO A 62 17.07 -2.19 4.36
CA PRO A 62 16.19 -3.29 3.97
C PRO A 62 14.74 -2.97 4.33
N ILE A 63 13.78 -3.60 3.64
CA ILE A 63 12.35 -3.29 3.85
C ILE A 63 11.95 -3.54 5.31
N GLN A 64 12.46 -4.59 5.95
CA GLN A 64 12.16 -5.01 7.33
C GLN A 64 12.48 -3.95 8.39
N GLU A 65 13.44 -3.05 8.12
CA GLU A 65 13.78 -1.94 9.02
C GLU A 65 12.95 -0.66 8.74
N LYS A 66 12.12 -0.67 7.69
CA LYS A 66 11.28 0.46 7.31
C LYS A 66 9.89 0.25 7.89
N GLU A 67 9.26 1.35 8.28
CA GLU A 67 7.84 1.32 8.70
C GLU A 67 6.88 0.93 7.58
N SER A 68 7.29 1.02 6.31
CA SER A 68 6.50 0.50 5.19
C SER A 68 6.38 -1.03 5.21
N TYR A 69 7.24 -1.74 5.97
CA TYR A 69 7.14 -3.19 6.15
C TYR A 69 5.82 -3.64 6.75
N ARG A 70 5.17 -2.75 7.51
CA ARG A 70 3.85 -3.01 8.10
C ARG A 70 2.81 -3.47 7.07
N TRP A 71 2.91 -3.01 5.82
CA TRP A 71 2.02 -3.43 4.74
C TRP A 71 2.18 -4.92 4.44
N LEU A 72 3.42 -5.41 4.37
CA LEU A 72 3.71 -6.84 4.13
C LEU A 72 3.27 -7.69 5.32
N GLN A 73 3.54 -7.22 6.54
CA GLN A 73 3.11 -7.90 7.77
C GLN A 73 1.60 -7.96 7.87
N THR A 74 0.91 -6.88 7.49
CA THR A 74 -0.55 -6.80 7.55
C THR A 74 -1.21 -7.66 6.48
N ALA A 75 -0.68 -7.70 5.26
CA ALA A 75 -1.17 -8.59 4.22
C ALA A 75 -1.05 -10.06 4.67
N LYS A 76 0.13 -10.45 5.15
CA LYS A 76 0.36 -11.80 5.70
C LYS A 76 -0.57 -12.11 6.87
N GLY A 77 -0.63 -11.22 7.87
CA GLY A 77 -1.43 -11.42 9.07
C GLY A 77 -2.93 -11.40 8.82
N ALA A 78 -3.41 -10.77 7.74
CA ALA A 78 -4.81 -10.82 7.35
C ALA A 78 -5.19 -12.12 6.64
N GLU A 79 -4.23 -12.83 6.04
CA GLU A 79 -4.44 -14.17 5.48
C GLU A 79 -4.44 -15.25 6.59
N GLU A 80 -3.77 -14.99 7.72
CA GLU A 80 -3.71 -15.91 8.86
C GLU A 80 -5.11 -16.16 9.46
N GLY A 81 -5.56 -17.42 9.43
CA GLY A 81 -6.85 -17.83 9.98
C GLY A 81 -8.03 -17.74 9.00
N LEU A 82 -7.82 -17.27 7.77
CA LEU A 82 -8.84 -17.35 6.72
C LEU A 82 -8.78 -18.70 5.99
N ALA A 83 -9.94 -19.28 5.71
CA ALA A 83 -10.03 -20.50 4.93
C ALA A 83 -9.61 -20.23 3.47
N GLU A 84 -8.89 -21.18 2.85
CA GLU A 84 -8.38 -21.08 1.46
C GLU A 84 -9.49 -20.82 0.41
N LYS A 85 -10.74 -21.11 0.75
CA LYS A 85 -11.91 -20.86 -0.12
C LYS A 85 -12.38 -19.40 -0.17
N ILE A 86 -11.91 -18.53 0.71
CA ILE A 86 -12.38 -17.13 0.79
C ILE A 86 -11.51 -16.26 -0.12
N GLN A 87 -12.07 -15.62 -1.12
CA GLN A 87 -11.33 -14.64 -1.92
C GLN A 87 -11.07 -13.36 -1.10
N LEU A 88 -9.80 -12.96 -1.00
CA LEU A 88 -9.37 -11.76 -0.31
C LEU A 88 -8.81 -10.74 -1.32
N ILE A 89 -9.25 -9.50 -1.21
CA ILE A 89 -8.71 -8.37 -1.99
C ILE A 89 -8.21 -7.32 -1.00
N HIS A 90 -6.90 -7.17 -0.88
CA HIS A 90 -6.31 -6.12 -0.05
C HIS A 90 -6.43 -4.78 -0.77
N VAL A 91 -7.28 -3.91 -0.24
CA VAL A 91 -7.46 -2.54 -0.74
C VAL A 91 -6.63 -1.58 0.10
N ALA A 92 -5.77 -0.80 -0.54
CA ALA A 92 -4.96 0.21 0.16
C ALA A 92 -4.69 1.46 -0.68
N ASP A 93 -4.35 2.55 0.01
CA ASP A 93 -4.07 3.83 -0.61
C ASP A 93 -2.65 3.90 -1.22
N ARG A 94 -2.25 5.11 -1.60
CA ARG A 94 -0.97 5.42 -2.25
C ARG A 94 0.25 5.09 -1.41
N GLU A 95 0.13 5.03 -0.10
CA GLU A 95 1.27 4.70 0.75
C GLU A 95 1.65 3.21 0.64
N ALA A 96 0.71 2.35 0.26
CA ALA A 96 0.96 0.93 0.01
C ALA A 96 1.56 0.65 -1.37
N ASP A 97 1.76 1.66 -2.22
CA ASP A 97 2.41 1.51 -3.53
C ASP A 97 3.93 1.29 -3.37
N ILE A 98 4.31 0.13 -2.84
CA ILE A 98 5.69 -0.32 -2.64
C ILE A 98 5.93 -1.64 -3.40
N PHE A 99 7.10 -1.77 -4.05
CA PHE A 99 7.37 -2.93 -4.91
C PHE A 99 7.34 -4.25 -4.12
N GLU A 100 7.86 -4.22 -2.89
CA GLU A 100 7.95 -5.37 -2.01
C GLU A 100 6.57 -5.96 -1.67
N LEU A 101 5.50 -5.15 -1.64
CA LEU A 101 4.13 -5.65 -1.43
C LEU A 101 3.61 -6.39 -2.68
N PHE A 102 3.87 -5.85 -3.88
CA PHE A 102 3.49 -6.54 -5.12
C PHE A 102 4.25 -7.86 -5.30
N ALA A 103 5.54 -7.88 -4.95
CA ALA A 103 6.41 -9.04 -5.05
C ALA A 103 6.25 -10.06 -3.89
N GLN A 104 5.53 -9.70 -2.82
CA GLN A 104 5.27 -10.61 -1.72
C GLN A 104 4.46 -11.82 -2.20
N LYS A 105 4.91 -13.03 -1.83
CA LYS A 105 4.13 -14.24 -2.05
C LYS A 105 2.84 -14.15 -1.23
N ARG A 106 1.71 -14.39 -1.90
CA ARG A 106 0.37 -14.42 -1.32
C ARG A 106 -0.28 -15.78 -1.57
N SER A 107 -1.31 -16.08 -0.82
CA SER A 107 -2.19 -17.24 -1.07
C SER A 107 -2.86 -17.11 -2.45
N ALA A 108 -3.22 -18.23 -3.09
CA ALA A 108 -3.76 -18.22 -4.47
C ALA A 108 -5.08 -17.44 -4.61
N ASN A 109 -5.80 -17.28 -3.50
CA ASN A 109 -7.05 -16.56 -3.33
C ASN A 109 -6.87 -15.12 -2.82
N SER A 110 -5.64 -14.57 -2.80
CA SER A 110 -5.30 -13.26 -2.24
C SER A 110 -4.72 -12.30 -3.28
N GLU A 111 -5.47 -11.22 -3.53
CA GLU A 111 -5.20 -10.21 -4.56
C GLU A 111 -4.97 -8.82 -3.96
N LEU A 112 -4.38 -7.91 -4.74
CA LEU A 112 -4.15 -6.52 -4.33
C LEU A 112 -4.92 -5.53 -5.22
N LEU A 113 -5.53 -4.53 -4.59
CA LEU A 113 -6.05 -3.33 -5.25
C LEU A 113 -5.44 -2.09 -4.59
N ILE A 114 -4.33 -1.62 -5.15
CA ILE A 114 -3.54 -0.53 -4.58
C ILE A 114 -3.68 0.72 -5.46
N ARG A 115 -3.94 1.86 -4.83
CA ARG A 115 -3.93 3.15 -5.55
C ARG A 115 -2.49 3.51 -5.91
N GLY A 116 -2.18 3.57 -7.21
CA GLY A 116 -0.84 3.97 -7.68
C GLY A 116 -0.43 5.39 -7.27
N GLU A 117 0.83 5.53 -6.89
CA GLU A 117 1.56 6.76 -6.58
C GLU A 117 2.71 7.01 -7.56
N TYR A 118 3.40 5.95 -8.01
CA TYR A 118 4.59 6.06 -8.84
C TYR A 118 4.34 5.71 -10.31
N ASN A 119 4.97 6.48 -11.22
CA ASN A 119 5.13 6.06 -12.61
C ASN A 119 6.25 5.00 -12.69
N ARG A 120 5.87 3.74 -12.46
CA ARG A 120 6.81 2.61 -12.36
C ARG A 120 7.38 2.24 -13.71
N ARG A 121 8.60 1.70 -13.73
CA ARG A 121 9.13 1.05 -14.94
C ARG A 121 8.44 -0.27 -15.18
N VAL A 122 8.23 -0.58 -16.46
CA VAL A 122 7.60 -1.81 -16.92
C VAL A 122 8.45 -2.42 -18.03
N LYS A 123 8.36 -3.73 -18.24
CA LYS A 123 9.18 -4.44 -19.25
C LYS A 123 8.72 -4.20 -20.69
N GLU A 124 7.50 -3.69 -20.85
CA GLU A 124 6.88 -3.41 -22.14
C GLU A 124 7.49 -2.16 -22.83
N GLU A 125 7.23 -1.98 -24.13
CA GLU A 125 7.96 -1.07 -25.04
C GLU A 125 8.07 0.38 -24.57
N MET A 126 7.03 0.96 -23.97
CA MET A 126 7.04 2.36 -23.48
C MET A 126 7.85 2.54 -22.18
N GLY A 127 8.28 1.45 -21.55
CA GLY A 127 9.16 1.43 -20.38
C GLY A 127 8.57 1.98 -19.08
N TYR A 128 7.40 2.61 -19.09
CA TYR A 128 6.74 3.22 -17.93
C TYR A 128 5.23 2.97 -17.89
N LEU A 129 4.69 2.84 -16.68
CA LEU A 129 3.30 2.44 -16.41
C LEU A 129 2.25 3.45 -16.90
N LEU A 130 2.41 4.74 -16.61
CA LEU A 130 1.39 5.75 -16.95
C LEU A 130 1.22 5.89 -18.48
N PRO A 131 2.28 6.03 -19.30
CA PRO A 131 2.12 6.07 -20.75
C PRO A 131 1.47 4.81 -21.33
N MET A 132 1.77 3.63 -20.77
CA MET A 132 1.14 2.37 -21.19
C MET A 132 -0.37 2.39 -20.91
N ILE A 133 -0.79 2.78 -19.70
CA ILE A 133 -2.21 2.82 -19.32
C ILE A 133 -2.98 3.84 -20.17
N GLU A 134 -2.37 4.99 -20.49
CA GLU A 134 -2.98 6.01 -21.35
C GLU A 134 -3.28 5.48 -22.77
N GLN A 135 -2.44 4.59 -23.29
CA GLN A 135 -2.64 3.93 -24.59
C GLN A 135 -3.54 2.70 -24.52
N GLY A 136 -3.76 2.14 -23.33
CA GLY A 136 -4.65 1.00 -23.12
C GLY A 136 -6.08 1.27 -23.60
N SER A 137 -6.81 0.23 -23.99
CA SER A 137 -8.18 0.37 -24.48
C SER A 137 -9.11 0.95 -23.39
N ILE A 138 -10.07 1.75 -23.83
CA ILE A 138 -11.14 2.21 -22.96
C ILE A 138 -12.06 1.01 -22.69
N LEU A 139 -12.09 0.58 -21.44
CA LEU A 139 -12.94 -0.51 -20.95
C LEU A 139 -14.36 -0.02 -20.61
N GLY A 140 -14.51 1.28 -20.38
CA GLY A 140 -15.80 1.89 -20.12
C GLY A 140 -15.68 3.36 -19.76
N THR A 141 -16.84 3.98 -19.55
CA THR A 141 -16.93 5.35 -19.05
C THR A 141 -17.82 5.38 -17.82
N MET A 142 -17.53 6.30 -16.90
CA MET A 142 -18.31 6.50 -15.69
C MET A 142 -18.43 7.99 -15.42
N THR A 143 -19.65 8.43 -15.11
CA THR A 143 -19.89 9.79 -14.64
C THR A 143 -20.02 9.80 -13.13
N ILE A 144 -19.23 10.62 -12.46
CA ILE A 144 -19.34 10.84 -11.02
C ILE A 144 -19.79 12.26 -10.72
N ASN A 145 -20.67 12.39 -9.72
CA ASN A 145 -21.05 13.69 -9.17
C ASN A 145 -19.99 14.12 -8.16
N LEU A 146 -19.37 15.27 -8.40
CA LEU A 146 -18.40 15.84 -7.48
C LEU A 146 -19.07 16.97 -6.71
N GLU A 147 -19.23 16.78 -5.40
CA GLU A 147 -19.82 17.79 -4.51
C GLU A 147 -18.98 19.08 -4.46
N ARG A 148 -19.57 20.19 -3.99
CA ARG A 148 -18.86 21.45 -3.77
C ARG A 148 -17.86 21.31 -2.62
N ASN A 149 -16.70 21.92 -2.74
CA ASN A 149 -15.81 22.19 -1.60
C ASN A 149 -15.28 23.65 -1.68
N PRO A 150 -14.50 24.16 -0.71
CA PRO A 150 -14.03 25.54 -0.71
C PRO A 150 -13.25 25.97 -1.96
N LYS A 151 -12.66 25.02 -2.70
CA LYS A 151 -11.82 25.28 -3.88
C LYS A 151 -12.50 24.91 -5.21
N ARG A 152 -13.65 24.25 -5.20
CA ARG A 152 -14.28 23.67 -6.40
C ARG A 152 -15.80 23.69 -6.32
N ARG A 153 -16.46 24.20 -7.37
CA ARG A 153 -17.92 24.11 -7.55
C ARG A 153 -18.38 22.66 -7.75
N ALA A 154 -19.63 22.38 -7.41
CA ALA A 154 -20.24 21.09 -7.74
C ALA A 154 -20.29 20.91 -9.27
N ARG A 155 -19.93 19.73 -9.76
CA ARG A 155 -19.97 19.41 -11.19
C ARG A 155 -20.01 17.90 -11.41
N GLN A 156 -20.41 17.48 -12.60
CA GLN A 156 -20.19 16.13 -13.07
C GLN A 156 -18.79 15.98 -13.66
N ALA A 157 -18.21 14.80 -13.52
CA ALA A 157 -16.95 14.42 -14.14
C ALA A 157 -17.13 13.08 -14.86
N THR A 158 -16.92 13.07 -16.17
CA THR A 158 -16.86 11.84 -16.96
C THR A 158 -15.44 11.31 -16.93
N LEU A 159 -15.30 10.06 -16.52
CA LEU A 159 -14.05 9.32 -16.42
C LEU A 159 -14.04 8.24 -17.49
N GLN A 160 -12.90 8.06 -18.16
CA GLN A 160 -12.62 6.87 -18.95
C GLN A 160 -11.88 5.87 -18.07
N ILE A 161 -12.34 4.62 -18.07
CA ILE A 161 -11.69 3.52 -17.38
C ILE A 161 -10.85 2.80 -18.42
N ARG A 162 -9.54 2.73 -18.18
CA ARG A 162 -8.59 1.96 -18.99
C ARG A 162 -7.98 0.88 -18.12
N GLY A 163 -7.62 -0.23 -18.74
CA GLY A 163 -6.96 -1.33 -18.05
C GLY A 163 -6.08 -2.10 -19.01
N MET A 164 -5.02 -2.66 -18.46
CA MET A 164 -4.07 -3.48 -19.20
C MET A 164 -3.27 -4.36 -18.25
N ARG A 165 -2.65 -5.40 -18.80
CA ARG A 165 -1.68 -6.22 -18.09
C ARG A 165 -0.27 -5.74 -18.43
N VAL A 166 0.55 -5.57 -17.40
CA VAL A 166 1.97 -5.18 -17.52
C VAL A 166 2.82 -5.96 -16.54
N THR A 167 4.12 -5.99 -16.78
CA THR A 167 5.13 -6.58 -15.90
C THR A 167 6.00 -5.47 -15.31
N LEU A 168 5.86 -5.23 -14.00
CA LEU A 168 6.68 -4.23 -13.31
C LEU A 168 8.16 -4.66 -13.28
N GLU A 169 9.07 -3.72 -13.51
CA GLU A 169 10.49 -3.93 -13.27
C GLU A 169 10.83 -3.81 -11.77
N VAL A 170 11.83 -4.57 -11.33
CA VAL A 170 12.39 -4.44 -9.99
C VAL A 170 13.09 -3.08 -9.88
N PRO A 171 12.77 -2.23 -8.88
CA PRO A 171 13.45 -0.96 -8.71
C PRO A 171 14.94 -1.13 -8.41
N HIS A 172 15.80 -0.32 -9.03
CA HIS A 172 17.26 -0.34 -8.80
C HIS A 172 17.70 -0.15 -7.35
N ALA A 173 16.86 0.45 -6.50
CA ALA A 173 17.16 0.69 -5.09
C ALA A 173 16.61 -0.39 -4.14
N SER A 174 15.99 -1.44 -4.67
CA SER A 174 15.61 -2.60 -3.86
C SER A 174 16.86 -3.45 -3.61
N PRO A 175 17.22 -3.75 -2.35
CA PRO A 175 18.27 -4.73 -2.07
C PRO A 175 17.89 -6.03 -2.79
N GLN A 176 18.79 -6.56 -3.63
CA GLN A 176 18.52 -7.76 -4.40
C GLN A 176 18.07 -8.87 -3.45
N THR A 177 16.84 -9.34 -3.59
CA THR A 177 16.43 -10.63 -3.04
C THR A 177 17.21 -11.68 -3.81
N SER A 178 18.27 -12.19 -3.20
CA SER A 178 19.00 -13.36 -3.68
C SER A 178 18.08 -14.58 -3.64
N GLN A 179 17.45 -14.86 -4.78
CA GLN A 179 16.99 -16.20 -5.10
C GLN A 179 17.65 -16.58 -6.42
N SER A 180 18.82 -17.22 -6.31
CA SER A 180 19.38 -18.00 -7.41
C SER A 180 18.44 -19.18 -7.67
N PRO A 181 18.06 -19.49 -8.92
CA PRO A 181 17.57 -20.82 -9.23
C PRO A 181 18.76 -21.76 -9.09
N SER A 182 18.66 -22.74 -8.19
CA SER A 182 19.50 -23.94 -8.26
C SER A 182 19.10 -24.70 -9.52
N SER A 183 19.76 -24.38 -10.63
CA SER A 183 19.88 -25.26 -11.78
C SER A 183 20.86 -26.36 -11.42
N GLY A 184 20.44 -27.62 -11.46
CA GLY A 184 21.33 -28.76 -11.27
C GLY A 184 20.57 -30.07 -11.29
N ASN A 185 20.69 -30.75 -12.44
CA ASN A 185 20.25 -32.11 -12.76
C ASN A 185 20.49 -33.15 -11.66
#